data_AF-A0A133YNC7-F1
#
_entry.id   AF-A0A133YNC7-F1
#
_cell.length_a   1.000
_cell.length_b   1.000
_cell.length_c   1.000
_cell.angle_alpha   90.00
_cell.angle_beta   90.00
_cell.angle_gamma   90.00
#
_symmetry.space_group_name_H-M   'P 1'
#
loop_
_entity.id
_entity.type
_entity.pdbx_description
1 polymer ?
#
loop_
_entity_poly.entity_id
_entity_poly.type
_entity_poly.pdbx_seq_one_letter_code
_entity_poly.pdbx_strand_id
1 'polypeptide(L)' 'MYKSDFAQLNYDKNKKRCDRRFLPKGTKNTTHQKVAFIENWINDYPKKLFNYKTPFEVFSIC' A
#
# COMPACT_ATOMS: atom_id res chain seq x y z
N MET A 1 1.44 4.43 -10.19
CA MET A 1 0.63 3.47 -10.97
C MET A 1 -0.73 3.32 -10.29
N TYR A 2 -1.59 4.34 -10.44
CA TYR A 2 -2.95 4.28 -9.96
C TYR A 2 -3.89 4.61 -11.10
N LYS A 3 -4.80 3.69 -11.35
CA LYS A 3 -6.19 3.98 -11.66
C LYS A 3 -6.98 2.73 -11.31
N SER A 4 -8.13 2.97 -10.69
CA SER A 4 -9.24 2.03 -10.51
C SER A 4 -8.86 0.68 -9.93
N ASP A 5 -9.14 0.48 -8.64
CA ASP A 5 -10.12 -0.52 -8.22
C ASP A 5 -10.03 -0.70 -6.71
N PHE A 6 -10.97 -0.08 -6.01
CA PHE A 6 -11.40 -0.54 -4.67
C PHE A 6 -11.97 -1.98 -4.70
N ALA A 7 -11.87 -2.68 -5.84
CA ALA A 7 -12.37 -4.02 -6.11
C ALA A 7 -11.28 -5.10 -6.32
N GLN A 8 -9.99 -4.79 -6.45
CA GLN A 8 -8.94 -5.83 -6.50
C GLN A 8 -8.44 -6.19 -5.09
N LEU A 9 -9.37 -6.64 -4.24
CA LEU A 9 -9.06 -7.29 -2.95
C LEU A 9 -8.54 -8.74 -3.14
N ASN A 10 -7.97 -9.06 -4.29
CA ASN A 10 -7.42 -10.37 -4.61
C ASN A 10 -6.07 -10.22 -5.33
N TYR A 11 -5.07 -9.74 -4.62
CA TYR A 11 -3.71 -10.18 -4.89
C TYR A 11 -2.89 -10.06 -3.60
N ASP A 12 -2.41 -11.20 -3.14
CA ASP A 12 -1.42 -11.36 -2.08
C ASP A 12 -1.88 -11.21 -0.60
N LYS A 13 -1.62 -12.26 0.21
CA LYS A 13 -1.92 -12.29 1.66
C LYS A 13 -1.19 -11.16 2.40
N ASN A 14 -0.02 -10.77 1.91
CA ASN A 14 0.85 -9.77 2.50
C ASN A 14 0.29 -8.35 2.39
N LYS A 15 -0.38 -8.03 1.27
CA LYS A 15 -1.04 -6.73 1.08
C LYS A 15 -2.20 -6.56 2.06
N LYS A 16 -3.05 -7.60 2.20
CA LYS A 16 -4.15 -7.64 3.20
C LYS A 16 -3.67 -7.52 4.65
N ARG A 17 -2.42 -7.92 4.98
CA ARG A 17 -1.86 -7.72 6.33
C ARG A 17 -1.44 -6.27 6.55
N CYS A 18 -1.00 -5.60 5.50
CA CYS A 18 -0.59 -4.21 5.54
C CYS A 18 -1.77 -3.27 5.76
N ASP A 19 -2.84 -3.47 4.99
CA ASP A 19 -4.02 -2.60 5.01
C ASP A 19 -4.80 -2.73 6.33
N ARG A 20 -4.80 -3.93 6.94
CA ARG A 20 -5.40 -4.21 8.25
C ARG A 20 -4.77 -3.42 9.42
N ARG A 21 -3.60 -2.79 9.22
CA ARG A 21 -3.01 -1.89 10.22
C ARG A 21 -3.70 -0.53 10.27
N PHE A 22 -4.31 -0.10 9.16
CA PHE A 22 -4.87 1.24 9.01
C PHE A 22 -6.39 1.23 8.86
N LEU A 23 -6.97 0.16 8.30
CA LEU A 23 -8.39 0.05 8.05
C LEU A 23 -8.98 -1.19 8.73
N PRO A 24 -10.07 -1.05 9.51
CA PRO A 24 -10.79 -2.19 10.04
C PRO A 24 -11.45 -2.99 8.91
N LYS A 25 -11.69 -4.28 9.15
CA LYS A 25 -12.35 -5.15 8.17
C LYS A 25 -13.76 -4.63 7.88
N GLY A 26 -14.11 -4.56 6.60
CA GLY A 26 -15.46 -4.17 6.16
C GLY A 26 -15.68 -2.65 6.01
N THR A 27 -14.63 -1.83 6.16
CA THR A 27 -14.74 -0.39 5.91
C THR A 27 -14.83 -0.12 4.41
N LYS A 28 -15.99 0.35 3.94
CA LYS A 28 -16.23 0.68 2.53
C LYS A 28 -15.92 2.14 2.19
N ASN A 29 -15.98 3.02 3.20
CA ASN A 29 -15.86 4.47 3.01
C ASN A 29 -14.58 4.96 3.71
N THR A 30 -13.51 5.14 2.94
CA THR A 30 -12.26 5.73 3.42
C THR A 30 -12.07 7.08 2.76
N THR A 31 -11.76 8.12 3.55
CA THR A 31 -11.47 9.47 3.03
C THR A 31 -10.23 9.44 2.15
N HIS A 32 -10.24 10.17 1.03
CA HIS A 32 -9.09 10.30 0.12
C HIS A 32 -7.78 10.68 0.85
N GLN A 33 -7.85 11.50 1.89
CA GLN A 33 -6.71 11.86 2.73
C GLN A 33 -6.07 10.64 3.43
N LYS A 34 -6.89 9.72 3.96
CA LYS A 34 -6.38 8.49 4.59
C LYS A 34 -5.79 7.55 3.54
N VAL A 35 -6.37 7.51 2.35
CA VAL A 35 -5.81 6.73 1.23
C VAL A 35 -4.43 7.27 0.89
N ALA A 36 -4.29 8.58 0.63
CA ALA A 36 -3.01 9.21 0.33
C ALA A 36 -1.96 8.99 1.44
N PHE A 37 -2.37 9.03 2.70
CA PHE A 37 -1.49 8.72 3.84
C PHE A 37 -0.99 7.26 3.81
N ILE A 38 -1.89 6.30 3.58
CA ILE A 38 -1.53 4.88 3.49
C ILE A 38 -0.62 4.63 2.30
N GLU A 39 -0.88 5.29 1.17
CA GLU A 39 -0.07 5.17 -0.05
C GLU A 39 1.36 5.67 0.17
N ASN A 40 1.52 6.87 0.72
CA ASN A 40 2.83 7.42 1.07
C ASN A 40 3.56 6.49 2.06
N TRP A 41 2.86 6.02 3.10
CA TRP A 41 3.43 5.10 4.08
C TRP A 41 3.90 3.78 3.45
N ILE A 42 3.14 3.22 2.50
CA ILE A 42 3.54 1.99 1.80
C ILE A 42 4.78 2.22 0.93
N ASN A 43 4.89 3.39 0.31
CA ASN A 43 5.98 3.75 -0.60
C ASN A 43 7.28 4.09 0.14
N ASP A 44 7.18 4.63 1.36
CA ASP A 44 8.33 4.96 2.21
C ASP A 44 8.77 3.79 3.09
N TYR A 45 7.99 2.70 3.16
CA TYR A 45 8.31 1.57 4.03
C TYR A 45 9.43 0.70 3.45
N PRO A 46 10.58 0.56 4.13
CA PRO A 46 11.68 -0.29 3.68
C PRO A 46 11.27 -1.76 3.72
N LYS A 47 11.41 -2.47 2.59
CA LYS A 47 11.03 -3.88 2.50
C LYS A 47 12.26 -4.75 2.43
N LYS A 48 12.28 -5.83 3.22
CA LYS A 48 13.35 -6.84 3.18
C LYS A 48 13.58 -7.42 1.78
N LEU A 49 12.51 -7.56 0.99
CA LEU A 49 12.57 -8.00 -0.41
C LEU A 49 13.48 -7.11 -1.28
N PHE A 50 13.60 -5.83 -0.94
CA PHE A 50 14.39 -4.84 -1.65
C PHE A 50 15.72 -4.55 -0.96
N ASN A 51 16.26 -5.50 -0.19
CA ASN A 51 17.44 -5.30 0.65
C ASN A 51 17.28 -4.10 1.59
N TYR A 52 16.09 -3.93 2.16
CA TYR A 52 15.71 -2.81 3.04
C TYR A 52 15.65 -1.44 2.35
N LYS A 53 15.67 -1.40 1.02
CA LYS A 53 15.34 -0.19 0.26
C LYS A 53 13.84 0.03 0.22
N THR A 54 13.45 1.28 0.01
CA THR A 54 12.04 1.64 -0.16
C THR A 54 11.58 1.33 -1.58
N PRO A 55 10.29 1.02 -1.80
CA PRO A 55 9.72 0.93 -3.13
C PRO A 55 10.01 2.16 -4.01
N PHE A 56 10.05 3.35 -3.41
CA PHE A 56 10.37 4.60 -4.12
C PHE A 56 11.81 4.62 -4.66
N GLU A 57 12.77 4.19 -3.85
CA GLU A 57 14.17 4.08 -4.26
C GLU A 57 14.36 3.04 -5.36
N VAL A 58 13.69 1.90 -5.27
CA VAL A 58 13.79 0.84 -6.29
C VAL A 58 13.12 1.28 -7.60
N PHE A 59 11.99 1.97 -7.52
CA PHE A 59 11.25 2.44 -8.69
C PHE A 59 11.99 3.55 -9.43
N SER A 60 12.73 4.41 -8.71
CA SER A 60 13.49 5.53 -9.32
C SER A 60 14.80 5.11 -9.98
N ILE A 61 15.21 3.84 -9.86
CA ILE A 61 16.45 3.30 -10.44
C ILE A 61 16.22 2.73 -11.86
N CYS A 62 14.98 2.66 -12.34
CA CYS A 62 14.61 2.31 -13.72
C CYS A 62 14.23 3.55 -14.51
#